data_AF-A0A0A0JGV0-F1
#
_entry.id   AF-A0A0A0JGV0-F1
#
_cell.length_a   1.000
_cell.length_b   1.000
_cell.length_c   1.000
_cell.angle_alpha   90.00
_cell.angle_beta   90.00
_cell.angle_gamma   90.00
#
_symmetry.space_group_name_H-M   'P 1'
#
loop_
_entity.id
_entity.type
_entity.pdbx_description
1 polymer ?
#
loop_
_entity_poly.entity_id
_entity_poly.type
_entity_poly.pdbx_seq_one_letter_code
_entity_poly.pdbx_strand_id
1 'polypeptide(L)'
;MNTTAATATLEGRFAALRAGAHELSMEELLDVIELAQREKDAASARQAIALAHLSAWDTHRQEDGSVTEIHHGLGHQRLDAPELAAPRLGCSVHVAENRILDAIRQMTRTPAVVEAMASGVLDEQRARVVTEETEYLSPESAAEVVERIQDVWGQLTTGPLRRLLVRTAAQVDPEAVAEHAAAERERRGLTRRAGVNGTDHWRGDFRVEDARAAWAAVTERARELVRAGHADNLAMARSDAMMELILEHCDVSVVVHATRAADPNGEAHDSHGDPDPTGDGTGGDSNPAGGDGDSGIPAAPTNPTDADEPVSSSRDATSTPQTSGSAQNADPATPSSAASGASSFAGSGSSSRSGSASPGSGSLPGQRGGEDLV
;
A
#
# COMPACT_ATOMS: atom_id res chain seq x y z
N MET A 1 -10.88 19.74 21.97
CA MET A 1 -9.77 20.71 21.97
C MET A 1 -10.07 21.79 20.93
N ASN A 2 -9.94 23.07 21.27
CA ASN A 2 -10.16 24.17 20.32
C ASN A 2 -9.02 24.20 19.29
N THR A 3 -9.33 23.96 18.01
CA THR A 3 -8.38 23.83 16.89
C THR A 3 -7.36 24.97 16.81
N THR A 4 -7.79 26.20 17.09
CA THR A 4 -6.94 27.40 17.06
C THR A 4 -5.81 27.37 18.09
N ALA A 5 -6.03 26.79 19.27
CA ALA A 5 -5.01 26.69 20.32
C ALA A 5 -3.91 25.66 19.97
N ALA A 6 -4.29 24.59 19.26
CA ALA A 6 -3.35 23.58 18.79
C ALA A 6 -2.41 24.14 17.72
N THR A 7 -2.95 24.91 16.76
CA THR A 7 -2.14 25.56 15.69
C THR A 7 -1.13 26.55 16.27
N ALA A 8 -1.55 27.43 17.17
CA ALA A 8 -0.66 28.41 17.79
C ALA A 8 0.48 27.77 18.60
N THR A 9 0.23 26.61 19.21
CA THR A 9 1.25 25.84 19.95
C THR A 9 2.32 25.26 19.01
N LEU A 10 1.93 24.76 17.83
CA LEU A 10 2.85 24.20 16.84
C LEU A 10 3.73 25.27 16.21
N GLU A 11 3.16 26.41 15.82
CA GLU A 11 3.90 27.54 15.24
C GLU A 11 4.96 28.08 16.22
N GLY A 12 4.62 28.18 17.51
CA GLY A 12 5.56 28.59 18.56
C GLY A 12 6.73 27.62 18.74
N ARG A 13 6.48 26.30 18.68
CA ARG A 13 7.52 25.27 18.79
C ARG A 13 8.52 25.31 17.63
N PHE A 14 8.02 25.44 16.39
CA PHE A 14 8.89 25.53 15.22
C PHE A 14 9.78 26.77 15.23
N ALA A 15 9.20 27.94 15.59
CA ALA A 15 9.96 29.19 15.69
C ALA A 15 11.09 29.10 16.74
N ALA A 16 10.80 28.49 17.90
CA ALA A 16 11.78 28.27 18.96
C ALA A 16 12.93 27.34 18.50
N LEU A 17 12.60 26.19 17.89
CA LEU A 17 13.60 25.26 17.37
C LEU A 17 14.48 25.93 16.31
N ARG A 18 13.88 26.66 15.37
CA ARG A 18 14.63 27.36 14.31
C ARG A 18 15.63 28.38 14.88
N ALA A 19 15.28 29.09 15.94
CA ALA A 19 16.15 30.09 16.56
C ALA A 19 17.33 29.44 17.32
N GLY A 20 17.09 28.31 18.02
CA GLY A 20 18.05 27.68 18.92
C GLY A 20 18.76 26.43 18.40
N ALA A 21 18.44 25.92 17.21
CA ALA A 21 18.95 24.62 16.74
C ALA A 21 20.49 24.49 16.70
N HIS A 22 21.19 25.60 16.48
CA HIS A 22 22.67 25.63 16.44
C HIS A 22 23.33 25.50 17.83
N GLU A 23 22.56 25.70 18.89
CA GLU A 23 23.00 25.57 20.28
C GLU A 23 22.78 24.15 20.85
N LEU A 24 22.01 23.32 20.13
CA LEU A 24 21.70 21.95 20.54
C LEU A 24 22.86 21.01 20.18
N SER A 25 23.15 20.09 21.09
CA SER A 25 24.01 18.94 20.84
C SER A 25 23.36 17.94 19.88
N MET A 26 24.17 17.01 19.37
CA MET A 26 23.68 15.92 18.52
C MET A 26 22.63 15.06 19.24
N GLU A 27 22.78 14.79 20.53
CA GLU A 27 21.84 14.00 21.33
C GLU A 27 20.51 14.74 21.50
N GLU A 28 20.54 16.04 21.84
CA GLU A 28 19.33 16.86 21.93
C GLU A 28 18.61 16.99 20.57
N LEU A 29 19.35 17.04 19.47
CA LEU A 29 18.76 17.02 18.13
C LEU A 29 18.06 15.69 17.82
N LEU A 30 18.60 14.57 18.27
CA LEU A 30 17.96 13.25 18.14
C LEU A 30 16.69 13.18 19.00
N ASP A 31 16.70 13.71 20.22
CA ASP A 31 15.51 13.79 21.08
C ASP A 31 14.40 14.64 20.44
N VAL A 32 14.77 15.75 19.80
CA VAL A 32 13.82 16.59 19.05
C VAL A 32 13.20 15.82 17.89
N ILE A 33 13.99 15.04 17.15
CA ILE A 33 13.49 14.19 16.06
C ILE A 33 12.51 13.14 16.60
N GLU A 34 12.86 12.47 17.70
CA GLU A 34 12.00 11.46 18.32
C GLU A 34 10.67 12.06 18.80
N LEU A 35 10.71 13.21 19.50
CA LEU A 35 9.51 13.90 19.96
C LEU A 35 8.63 14.34 18.79
N ALA A 36 9.21 14.93 17.75
CA ALA A 36 8.46 15.34 16.56
C ALA A 36 7.83 14.15 15.84
N GLN A 37 8.50 12.99 15.82
CA GLN A 37 7.93 11.77 15.25
C GLN A 37 6.74 11.27 16.08
N ARG A 38 6.83 11.22 17.42
CA ARG A 38 5.69 10.86 18.29
C ARG A 38 4.50 11.80 18.10
N GLU A 39 4.74 13.10 17.88
CA GLU A 39 3.69 14.06 17.60
C GLU A 39 3.00 13.80 16.25
N LYS A 40 3.75 13.40 15.23
CA LYS A 40 3.20 12.97 13.94
C LYS A 40 2.36 11.71 14.11
N ASP A 41 2.85 10.72 14.84
CA ASP A 41 2.15 9.45 15.07
C ASP A 41 0.81 9.67 15.80
N ALA A 42 0.82 10.48 16.86
CA ALA A 42 -0.39 10.88 17.58
C ALA A 42 -1.33 11.74 16.74
N ALA A 43 -0.82 12.53 15.78
CA ALA A 43 -1.65 13.25 14.82
C ALA A 43 -2.29 12.30 13.80
N SER A 44 -1.56 11.32 13.28
CA SER A 44 -2.08 10.30 12.37
C SER A 44 -3.15 9.45 13.05
N ALA A 45 -2.98 9.08 14.34
CA ALA A 45 -4.02 8.39 15.11
C ALA A 45 -5.32 9.21 15.21
N ARG A 46 -5.22 10.50 15.52
CA ARG A 46 -6.38 11.40 15.58
C ARG A 46 -7.05 11.55 14.20
N GLN A 47 -6.27 11.61 13.13
CA GLN A 47 -6.80 11.62 11.76
C GLN A 47 -7.53 10.32 11.45
N ALA A 48 -6.99 9.15 11.80
CA ALA A 48 -7.65 7.87 11.59
C ALA A 48 -9.02 7.82 12.29
N ILE A 49 -9.10 8.20 13.56
CA ILE A 49 -10.39 8.28 14.28
C ILE A 49 -11.37 9.23 13.53
N ALA A 50 -10.92 10.43 13.18
CA ALA A 50 -11.76 11.40 12.49
C ALA A 50 -12.25 10.92 11.12
N LEU A 51 -11.39 10.27 10.33
CA LEU A 51 -11.73 9.74 9.01
C LEU A 51 -12.72 8.57 9.08
N ALA A 52 -12.53 7.66 10.04
CA ALA A 52 -13.47 6.56 10.26
C ALA A 52 -14.85 7.08 10.69
N HIS A 53 -14.89 8.07 11.59
CA HIS A 53 -16.15 8.68 12.02
C HIS A 53 -16.80 9.54 10.93
N LEU A 54 -16.02 10.27 10.12
CA LEU A 54 -16.52 11.02 8.97
C LEU A 54 -17.29 10.09 8.03
N SER A 55 -16.74 8.90 7.78
CA SER A 55 -17.35 7.91 6.89
C SER A 55 -18.63 7.28 7.47
N ALA A 56 -18.79 7.33 8.79
CA ALA A 56 -19.96 6.83 9.50
C ALA A 56 -21.12 7.85 9.57
N TRP A 57 -20.91 9.11 9.18
CA TRP A 57 -21.96 10.12 9.11
C TRP A 57 -22.59 10.15 7.71
N ASP A 58 -23.92 10.14 7.64
CA ASP A 58 -24.67 10.41 6.42
C ASP A 58 -25.59 11.63 6.60
N THR A 59 -25.97 12.25 5.49
CA THR A 59 -26.78 13.45 5.44
C THR A 59 -28.11 13.12 4.75
N HIS A 60 -29.16 12.95 5.54
CA HIS A 60 -30.50 12.65 5.04
C HIS A 60 -31.32 13.92 4.85
N ARG A 61 -31.84 14.11 3.63
CA ARG A 61 -32.82 15.15 3.32
C ARG A 61 -34.23 14.63 3.57
N GLN A 62 -34.96 15.28 4.45
CA GLN A 62 -36.32 14.91 4.81
C GLN A 62 -37.34 15.45 3.79
N GLU A 63 -38.56 14.92 3.82
CA GLU A 63 -39.67 15.32 2.94
C GLU A 63 -40.06 16.79 3.09
N ASP A 64 -39.83 17.39 4.26
CA ASP A 64 -40.03 18.81 4.53
C ASP A 64 -38.91 19.71 3.98
N GLY A 65 -37.90 19.11 3.32
CA GLY A 65 -36.75 19.79 2.75
C GLY A 65 -35.63 20.08 3.76
N SER A 66 -35.79 19.75 5.04
CA SER A 66 -34.74 19.85 6.06
C SER A 66 -33.65 18.80 5.84
N VAL A 67 -32.47 19.07 6.38
CA VAL A 67 -31.30 18.19 6.27
C VAL A 67 -30.90 17.78 7.68
N THR A 68 -30.84 16.48 7.93
CA THR A 68 -30.42 15.91 9.21
C THR A 68 -29.21 15.01 9.03
N GLU A 69 -28.25 15.14 9.93
CA GLU A 69 -27.09 14.27 10.00
C GLU A 69 -27.42 13.04 10.84
N ILE A 70 -27.09 11.85 10.32
CA ILE A 70 -27.32 10.56 10.99
C ILE A 70 -25.96 9.87 11.12
N HIS A 71 -25.64 9.39 12.33
CA HIS A 71 -24.45 8.58 12.57
C HIS A 71 -24.83 7.10 12.53
N HIS A 72 -24.30 6.35 11.56
CA HIS A 72 -24.61 4.93 11.32
C HIS A 72 -23.71 3.96 12.10
N GLY A 73 -22.79 4.47 12.92
CA GLY A 73 -21.75 3.64 13.57
C GLY A 73 -20.58 3.33 12.64
N LEU A 74 -19.48 2.87 13.24
CA LEU A 74 -18.26 2.53 12.51
C LEU A 74 -18.50 1.32 11.59
N GLY A 75 -17.89 1.34 10.40
CA GLY A 75 -18.10 0.32 9.36
C GLY A 75 -19.06 0.74 8.26
N HIS A 76 -19.91 1.75 8.50
CA HIS A 76 -20.62 2.43 7.42
C HIS A 76 -19.66 3.28 6.58
N GLN A 77 -19.91 3.33 5.27
CA GLN A 77 -19.09 4.07 4.30
C GLN A 77 -19.97 5.02 3.50
N ARG A 78 -19.92 6.30 3.88
CA ARG A 78 -20.44 7.40 3.08
C ARG A 78 -19.67 7.51 1.77
N LEU A 79 -20.41 7.61 0.65
CA LEU A 79 -19.84 7.59 -0.70
C LEU A 79 -18.94 8.79 -1.02
N ASP A 80 -19.29 9.99 -0.57
CA ASP A 80 -18.56 11.24 -0.83
C ASP A 80 -17.56 11.61 0.29
N ALA A 81 -17.29 10.71 1.23
CA ALA A 81 -16.32 10.95 2.30
C ALA A 81 -14.90 11.28 1.76
N PRO A 82 -14.38 10.60 0.72
CA PRO A 82 -13.08 10.94 0.13
C PRO A 82 -13.03 12.37 -0.43
N GLU A 83 -14.08 12.83 -1.10
CA GLU A 83 -14.19 14.16 -1.70
C GLU A 83 -14.24 15.26 -0.64
N LEU A 84 -14.85 14.98 0.52
CA LEU A 84 -14.86 15.90 1.65
C LEU A 84 -13.51 15.96 2.38
N ALA A 85 -12.82 14.82 2.50
CA ALA A 85 -11.56 14.71 3.21
C ALA A 85 -10.36 15.23 2.40
N ALA A 86 -10.30 14.92 1.10
CA ALA A 86 -9.13 15.19 0.25
C ALA A 86 -8.63 16.66 0.30
N PRO A 87 -9.50 17.69 0.19
CA PRO A 87 -9.06 19.08 0.27
C PRO A 87 -8.50 19.47 1.64
N ARG A 88 -8.95 18.82 2.72
CA ARG A 88 -8.49 19.08 4.09
C ARG A 88 -7.20 18.35 4.42
N LEU A 89 -6.97 17.22 3.79
CA LEU A 89 -5.73 16.46 3.87
C LEU A 89 -4.65 17.00 2.91
N GLY A 90 -5.02 17.81 1.92
CA GLY A 90 -4.10 18.31 0.89
C GLY A 90 -3.61 17.21 -0.06
N CYS A 91 -4.45 16.21 -0.36
CA CYS A 91 -4.10 15.07 -1.21
C CYS A 91 -5.17 14.80 -2.28
N SER A 92 -4.95 13.81 -3.15
CA SER A 92 -5.96 13.42 -4.15
C SER A 92 -7.12 12.63 -3.51
N VAL A 93 -8.27 12.61 -4.18
CA VAL A 93 -9.44 11.82 -3.75
C VAL A 93 -9.08 10.35 -3.53
N HIS A 94 -8.30 9.76 -4.44
CA HIS A 94 -7.83 8.38 -4.29
C HIS A 94 -6.93 8.15 -3.06
N VAL A 95 -6.06 9.12 -2.72
CA VAL A 95 -5.25 9.02 -1.50
C VAL A 95 -6.14 9.13 -0.25
N ALA A 96 -7.12 10.03 -0.26
CA ALA A 96 -8.08 10.18 0.83
C ALA A 96 -8.94 8.93 1.02
N GLU A 97 -9.43 8.33 -0.06
CA GLU A 97 -10.16 7.06 -0.08
C GLU A 97 -9.36 5.95 0.60
N ASN A 98 -8.11 5.72 0.20
CA ASN A 98 -7.26 4.71 0.82
C ASN A 98 -7.06 4.97 2.32
N ARG A 99 -6.80 6.23 2.73
CA ARG A 99 -6.64 6.58 4.16
C ARG A 99 -7.92 6.37 4.95
N ILE A 100 -9.08 6.64 4.36
CA ILE A 100 -10.39 6.37 4.97
C ILE A 100 -10.59 4.86 5.14
N LEU A 101 -10.35 4.06 4.10
CA LEU A 101 -10.50 2.61 4.18
C LEU A 101 -9.57 2.00 5.24
N ASP A 102 -8.33 2.46 5.31
CA ASP A 102 -7.37 2.04 6.34
C ASP A 102 -7.85 2.43 7.74
N ALA A 103 -8.32 3.67 7.92
CA ALA A 103 -8.88 4.13 9.18
C ALA A 103 -10.11 3.31 9.62
N ILE A 104 -11.04 3.01 8.71
CA ILE A 104 -12.20 2.17 9.00
C ILE A 104 -11.75 0.77 9.42
N ARG A 105 -10.83 0.15 8.67
CA ARG A 105 -10.31 -1.19 9.00
C ARG A 105 -9.62 -1.19 10.36
N GLN A 106 -8.78 -0.20 10.64
CA GLN A 106 -8.10 -0.08 11.93
C GLN A 106 -9.12 0.08 13.06
N MET A 107 -10.13 0.93 12.90
CA MET A 107 -11.13 1.18 13.94
C MET A 107 -12.12 0.01 14.17
N THR A 108 -12.38 -0.80 13.15
CA THR A 108 -13.37 -1.89 13.22
C THR A 108 -12.75 -3.27 13.42
N ARG A 109 -11.48 -3.47 13.04
CA ARG A 109 -10.82 -4.78 13.05
C ARG A 109 -9.58 -4.82 13.93
N THR A 110 -8.77 -3.77 13.94
CA THR A 110 -7.48 -3.74 14.66
C THR A 110 -7.30 -2.46 15.48
N PRO A 111 -8.19 -2.13 16.43
CA PRO A 111 -8.18 -0.84 17.12
C PRO A 111 -6.89 -0.59 17.92
N ALA A 112 -6.22 -1.65 18.39
CA ALA A 112 -4.93 -1.56 19.05
C ALA A 112 -3.84 -0.90 18.18
N VAL A 113 -3.95 -0.93 16.85
CA VAL A 113 -3.04 -0.23 15.94
C VAL A 113 -3.18 1.29 16.08
N VAL A 114 -4.40 1.80 16.25
CA VAL A 114 -4.66 3.24 16.44
C VAL A 114 -4.13 3.69 17.80
N GLU A 115 -4.32 2.89 18.84
CA GLU A 115 -3.77 3.16 20.18
C GLU A 115 -2.23 3.15 20.18
N ALA A 116 -1.62 2.23 19.42
CA ALA A 116 -0.17 2.18 19.24
C ALA A 116 0.37 3.42 18.49
N MET A 117 -0.38 3.95 17.52
CA MET A 117 -0.04 5.24 16.90
C MET A 117 -0.22 6.41 17.88
N ALA A 118 -1.29 6.42 18.66
CA ALA A 118 -1.56 7.48 19.64
C ALA A 118 -0.47 7.59 20.71
N SER A 119 0.13 6.45 21.08
CA SER A 119 1.25 6.36 22.03
C SER A 119 2.64 6.53 21.38
N GLY A 120 2.72 6.65 20.05
CA GLY A 120 4.00 6.78 19.32
C GLY A 120 4.81 5.49 19.21
N VAL A 121 4.19 4.33 19.48
CA VAL A 121 4.83 3.01 19.30
C VAL A 121 4.89 2.64 17.81
N LEU A 122 3.84 2.99 17.06
CA LEU A 122 3.76 2.81 15.61
C LEU A 122 3.64 4.15 14.89
N ASP A 123 4.30 4.26 13.76
CA ASP A 123 4.04 5.34 12.80
C ASP A 123 2.96 4.92 11.79
N GLU A 124 2.45 5.89 11.03
CA GLU A 124 1.41 5.68 10.02
C GLU A 124 1.79 4.63 8.97
N GLN A 125 3.05 4.57 8.55
CA GLN A 125 3.49 3.64 7.52
C GLN A 125 3.55 2.20 8.07
N ARG A 126 4.02 2.01 9.30
CA ARG A 126 4.00 0.71 9.98
C ARG A 126 2.58 0.27 10.32
N ALA A 127 1.72 1.19 10.76
CA ALA A 127 0.30 0.91 10.98
C ALA A 127 -0.40 0.46 9.69
N ARG A 128 -0.13 1.13 8.56
CA ARG A 128 -0.63 0.73 7.25
C ARG A 128 -0.16 -0.67 6.86
N VAL A 129 1.09 -1.04 7.13
CA VAL A 129 1.56 -2.41 6.89
C VAL A 129 0.81 -3.44 7.73
N VAL A 130 0.48 -3.15 8.99
CA VAL A 130 -0.37 -4.03 9.78
C VAL A 130 -1.75 -4.19 9.12
N THR A 131 -2.35 -3.09 8.65
CA THR A 131 -3.65 -3.11 7.97
C THR A 131 -3.61 -3.89 6.66
N GLU A 132 -2.63 -3.64 5.78
CA GLU A 132 -2.45 -4.33 4.49
C GLU A 132 -2.28 -5.84 4.69
N GLU A 133 -1.39 -6.25 5.61
CA GLU A 133 -1.03 -7.66 5.79
C GLU A 133 -2.08 -8.48 6.57
N THR A 134 -3.12 -7.81 7.10
CA THR A 134 -4.25 -8.46 7.78
C THR A 134 -5.58 -8.28 7.05
N GLU A 135 -5.60 -7.58 5.91
CA GLU A 135 -6.83 -7.21 5.21
C GLU A 135 -7.67 -8.42 4.78
N TYR A 136 -7.02 -9.47 4.29
CA TYR A 136 -7.65 -10.69 3.78
C TYR A 136 -8.14 -11.64 4.88
N LEU A 137 -7.76 -11.41 6.14
CA LEU A 137 -8.21 -12.22 7.28
C LEU A 137 -9.66 -11.89 7.65
N SER A 138 -10.28 -12.68 8.52
CA SER A 138 -11.48 -12.25 9.25
C SER A 138 -11.14 -11.13 10.27
N PRO A 139 -12.12 -10.35 10.76
CA PRO A 139 -11.88 -9.40 11.85
C PRO A 139 -11.28 -10.07 13.11
N GLU A 140 -11.74 -11.27 13.45
CA GLU A 140 -11.29 -12.02 14.62
C GLU A 140 -9.84 -12.50 14.45
N SER A 141 -9.51 -13.12 13.30
CA SER A 141 -8.14 -13.56 13.00
C SER A 141 -7.17 -12.37 12.92
N ALA A 142 -7.61 -11.23 12.37
CA ALA A 142 -6.79 -10.01 12.32
C ALA A 142 -6.49 -9.45 13.72
N ALA A 143 -7.50 -9.43 14.61
CA ALA A 143 -7.32 -8.99 15.99
C ALA A 143 -6.35 -9.92 16.75
N GLU A 144 -6.48 -11.24 16.56
CA GLU A 144 -5.57 -12.22 17.18
C GLU A 144 -4.12 -12.06 16.68
N VAL A 145 -3.91 -11.85 15.37
CA VAL A 145 -2.58 -11.57 14.83
C VAL A 145 -1.96 -10.35 15.50
N VAL A 146 -2.72 -9.27 15.65
CA VAL A 146 -2.27 -8.04 16.31
C VAL A 146 -1.93 -8.29 17.78
N GLU A 147 -2.78 -8.99 18.51
CA GLU A 147 -2.56 -9.33 19.91
C GLU A 147 -1.24 -10.10 20.12
N ARG A 148 -0.90 -11.03 19.22
CA ARG A 148 0.33 -11.82 19.29
C ARG A 148 1.62 -11.03 19.03
N ILE A 149 1.54 -9.88 18.34
CA ILE A 149 2.75 -9.12 17.93
C ILE A 149 2.91 -7.78 18.65
N GLN A 150 1.90 -7.32 19.39
CA GLN A 150 1.85 -5.97 19.95
C GLN A 150 3.00 -5.65 20.92
N ASP A 151 3.60 -6.66 21.56
CA ASP A 151 4.71 -6.45 22.49
C ASP A 151 6.05 -6.15 21.77
N VAL A 152 6.17 -6.52 20.49
CA VAL A 152 7.43 -6.46 19.74
C VAL A 152 7.39 -5.53 18.53
N TRP A 153 6.19 -5.23 17.99
CA TRP A 153 6.04 -4.50 16.73
C TRP A 153 6.66 -3.09 16.72
N GLY A 154 6.76 -2.43 17.89
CA GLY A 154 7.32 -1.08 18.02
C GLY A 154 8.81 -1.02 17.74
N GLN A 155 9.51 -2.15 17.91
CA GLN A 155 10.95 -2.28 17.71
C GLN A 155 11.32 -2.65 16.26
N LEU A 156 10.33 -2.97 15.42
CA LEU A 156 10.54 -3.47 14.08
C LEU A 156 10.38 -2.36 13.04
N THR A 157 11.29 -2.37 12.07
CA THR A 157 11.11 -1.62 10.83
C THR A 157 10.13 -2.33 9.90
N THR A 158 9.65 -1.65 8.87
CA THR A 158 8.57 -2.12 7.99
C THR A 158 8.80 -3.52 7.38
N GLY A 159 10.02 -3.82 6.92
CA GLY A 159 10.35 -5.11 6.32
C GLY A 159 10.28 -6.30 7.31
N PRO A 160 11.03 -6.25 8.43
CA PRO A 160 10.89 -7.21 9.53
C PRO A 160 9.46 -7.34 10.06
N LEU A 161 8.73 -6.23 10.23
CA LEU A 161 7.32 -6.23 10.67
C LEU A 161 6.43 -7.00 9.70
N ARG A 162 6.53 -6.72 8.39
CA ARG A 162 5.81 -7.44 7.34
C ARG A 162 6.07 -8.94 7.40
N ARG A 163 7.34 -9.35 7.52
CA ARG A 163 7.70 -10.77 7.64
C ARG A 163 7.15 -11.42 8.90
N LEU A 164 7.07 -10.69 10.01
CA LEU A 164 6.47 -11.19 11.24
C LEU A 164 4.96 -11.37 11.07
N LEU A 165 4.26 -10.36 10.54
CA LEU A 165 2.82 -10.40 10.25
C LEU A 165 2.45 -11.60 9.38
N VAL A 166 3.13 -11.80 8.25
CA VAL A 166 2.87 -12.93 7.35
C VAL A 166 3.03 -14.28 8.07
N ARG A 167 4.08 -14.45 8.87
CA ARG A 167 4.28 -15.68 9.64
C ARG A 167 3.20 -15.88 10.70
N THR A 168 2.83 -14.82 11.42
CA THR A 168 1.79 -14.90 12.46
C THR A 168 0.43 -15.17 11.85
N ALA A 169 0.09 -14.54 10.72
CA ALA A 169 -1.14 -14.80 9.97
C ALA A 169 -1.23 -16.27 9.54
N ALA A 170 -0.15 -16.85 9.00
CA ALA A 170 -0.12 -18.28 8.65
C ALA A 170 -0.25 -19.23 9.85
N GLN A 171 0.03 -18.77 11.07
CA GLN A 171 -0.16 -19.54 12.30
C GLN A 171 -1.57 -19.39 12.88
N VAL A 172 -2.20 -18.24 12.70
CA VAL A 172 -3.54 -17.93 13.21
C VAL A 172 -4.60 -18.50 12.28
N ASP A 173 -4.46 -18.25 10.97
CA ASP A 173 -5.45 -18.59 9.96
C ASP A 173 -4.78 -19.09 8.67
N PRO A 174 -4.30 -20.34 8.66
CA PRO A 174 -3.62 -20.90 7.49
C PRO A 174 -4.55 -21.06 6.27
N GLU A 175 -5.86 -21.20 6.49
CA GLU A 175 -6.85 -21.34 5.42
C GLU A 175 -7.04 -20.02 4.69
N ALA A 176 -7.27 -18.90 5.41
CA ALA A 176 -7.38 -17.58 4.79
C ALA A 176 -6.11 -17.19 4.01
N VAL A 177 -4.92 -17.56 4.51
CA VAL A 177 -3.65 -17.36 3.78
C VAL A 177 -3.61 -18.17 2.48
N ALA A 178 -4.06 -19.43 2.52
CA ALA A 178 -4.09 -20.29 1.34
C ALA A 178 -5.09 -19.77 0.29
N GLU A 179 -6.28 -19.35 0.72
CA GLU A 179 -7.30 -18.75 -0.13
C GLU A 179 -6.83 -17.44 -0.76
N HIS A 180 -6.25 -16.53 0.05
CA HIS A 180 -5.69 -15.27 -0.46
C HIS A 180 -4.60 -15.52 -1.50
N ALA A 181 -3.69 -16.47 -1.24
CA ALA A 181 -2.67 -16.84 -2.19
C ALA A 181 -3.26 -17.46 -3.47
N ALA A 182 -4.35 -18.22 -3.39
CA ALA A 182 -5.04 -18.75 -4.57
C ALA A 182 -5.70 -17.63 -5.39
N ALA A 183 -6.39 -16.71 -4.73
CA ALA A 183 -7.02 -15.55 -5.35
C ALA A 183 -6.00 -14.63 -6.05
N GLU A 184 -4.86 -14.34 -5.41
CA GLU A 184 -3.81 -13.53 -6.01
C GLU A 184 -3.15 -14.21 -7.22
N ARG A 185 -3.05 -15.56 -7.23
CA ARG A 185 -2.59 -16.30 -8.43
C ARG A 185 -3.61 -16.28 -9.57
N GLU A 186 -4.90 -16.23 -9.24
CA GLU A 186 -5.96 -16.15 -10.24
C GLU A 186 -6.07 -14.75 -10.84
N ARG A 187 -5.75 -13.72 -10.04
CA ARG A 187 -5.72 -12.31 -10.41
C ARG A 187 -4.63 -12.02 -11.45
N ARG A 188 -4.96 -12.33 -12.69
CA ARG A 188 -4.17 -11.99 -13.88
C ARG A 188 -4.79 -10.78 -14.55
N GLY A 189 -3.97 -9.83 -14.94
CA GLY A 189 -4.46 -8.65 -15.62
C GLY A 189 -3.33 -7.77 -16.11
N LEU A 190 -3.59 -7.04 -17.20
CA LEU A 190 -2.72 -6.01 -17.71
C LEU A 190 -3.51 -4.71 -17.75
N THR A 191 -3.03 -3.71 -17.02
CA THR A 191 -3.62 -2.38 -16.98
C THR A 191 -2.69 -1.39 -17.66
N ARG A 192 -3.29 -0.42 -18.37
CA ARG A 192 -2.59 0.68 -19.03
C ARG A 192 -3.10 2.00 -18.46
N ARG A 193 -2.18 2.89 -18.10
CA ARG A 193 -2.48 4.28 -17.74
C ARG A 193 -1.68 5.20 -18.66
N ALA A 194 -2.36 6.18 -19.24
CA ALA A 194 -1.66 7.22 -19.99
C ALA A 194 -0.70 7.97 -19.05
N GLY A 195 0.56 8.04 -19.44
CA GLY A 195 1.58 8.82 -18.75
C GLY A 195 1.62 10.25 -19.24
N VAL A 196 2.61 10.99 -18.74
CA VAL A 196 2.92 12.34 -19.23
C VAL A 196 3.98 12.26 -20.34
N ASN A 197 4.06 13.29 -21.18
CA ASN A 197 5.09 13.43 -22.22
C ASN A 197 5.11 12.27 -23.24
N GLY A 198 3.94 11.74 -23.60
CA GLY A 198 3.82 10.70 -24.63
C GLY A 198 4.27 9.31 -24.19
N THR A 199 4.38 9.06 -22.89
CA THR A 199 4.65 7.73 -22.33
C THR A 199 3.37 7.06 -21.86
N ASP A 200 3.35 5.73 -21.85
CA ASP A 200 2.29 4.94 -21.21
C ASP A 200 2.88 4.06 -20.11
N HIS A 201 2.14 3.93 -19.01
CA HIS A 201 2.49 3.04 -17.92
C HIS A 201 1.67 1.75 -18.03
N TRP A 202 2.37 0.64 -18.17
CA TRP A 202 1.76 -0.69 -18.19
C TRP A 202 2.08 -1.39 -16.86
N ARG A 203 1.07 -2.00 -16.25
CA ARG A 203 1.22 -2.82 -15.05
C ARG A 203 0.51 -4.14 -15.25
N GLY A 204 1.26 -5.23 -15.15
CA GLY A 204 0.73 -6.57 -15.31
C GLY A 204 0.95 -7.43 -14.07
N ASP A 205 -0.07 -8.21 -13.72
CA ASP A 205 0.00 -9.30 -12.75
C ASP A 205 -0.06 -10.62 -13.54
N PHE A 206 1.00 -11.42 -13.43
CA PHE A 206 1.22 -12.63 -14.23
C PHE A 206 1.60 -13.82 -13.34
N ARG A 207 1.45 -15.04 -13.87
CA ARG A 207 1.96 -16.24 -13.20
C ARG A 207 3.49 -16.18 -13.09
N VAL A 208 4.02 -16.66 -11.97
CA VAL A 208 5.46 -16.54 -11.66
C VAL A 208 6.32 -17.24 -12.70
N GLU A 209 5.85 -18.39 -13.21
CA GLU A 209 6.53 -19.19 -14.22
C GLU A 209 6.66 -18.41 -15.54
N ASP A 210 5.54 -17.83 -15.99
CA ASP A 210 5.46 -17.04 -17.22
C ASP A 210 6.27 -15.74 -17.10
N ALA A 211 6.14 -15.04 -15.97
CA ALA A 211 6.84 -13.79 -15.71
C ALA A 211 8.37 -13.98 -15.67
N ARG A 212 8.85 -15.07 -15.07
CA ARG A 212 10.28 -15.39 -15.01
C ARG A 212 10.85 -15.65 -16.40
N ALA A 213 10.15 -16.46 -17.20
CA ALA A 213 10.57 -16.75 -18.57
C ALA A 213 10.56 -15.47 -19.44
N ALA A 214 9.48 -14.69 -19.39
CA ALA A 214 9.36 -13.43 -20.12
C ALA A 214 10.45 -12.42 -19.71
N TRP A 215 10.72 -12.27 -18.41
CA TRP A 215 11.76 -11.35 -17.92
C TRP A 215 13.18 -11.76 -18.39
N ALA A 216 13.45 -13.05 -18.44
CA ALA A 216 14.72 -13.57 -18.97
C ALA A 216 14.87 -13.23 -20.46
N ALA A 217 13.84 -13.49 -21.26
CA ALA A 217 13.83 -13.17 -22.70
C ALA A 217 14.01 -11.67 -22.97
N VAL A 218 13.25 -10.83 -22.25
CA VAL A 218 13.38 -9.36 -22.34
C VAL A 218 14.79 -8.91 -21.95
N THR A 219 15.36 -9.47 -20.87
CA THR A 219 16.70 -9.10 -20.42
C THR A 219 17.80 -9.54 -21.39
N GLU A 220 17.65 -10.70 -22.02
CA GLU A 220 18.58 -11.17 -23.05
C GLU A 220 18.56 -10.24 -24.27
N ARG A 221 17.37 -9.96 -24.80
CA ARG A 221 17.19 -9.02 -25.92
C ARG A 221 17.68 -7.61 -25.58
N ALA A 222 17.41 -7.12 -24.37
CA ALA A 222 17.91 -5.82 -23.91
C ALA A 222 19.45 -5.76 -23.90
N ARG A 223 20.13 -6.84 -23.53
CA ARG A 223 21.60 -6.90 -23.57
C ARG A 223 22.13 -6.90 -25.01
N GLU A 224 21.40 -7.42 -25.98
CA GLU A 224 21.74 -7.28 -27.40
C GLU A 224 21.63 -5.84 -27.85
N LEU A 225 20.53 -5.15 -27.54
CA LEU A 225 20.32 -3.75 -27.89
C LEU A 225 21.41 -2.85 -27.32
N VAL A 226 21.81 -3.05 -26.05
CA VAL A 226 22.92 -2.30 -25.45
C VAL A 226 24.24 -2.61 -26.16
N ARG A 227 24.55 -3.88 -26.44
CA ARG A 227 25.79 -4.25 -27.17
C ARG A 227 25.84 -3.67 -28.57
N ALA A 228 24.69 -3.54 -29.24
CA ALA A 228 24.56 -2.92 -30.55
C ALA A 228 24.57 -1.39 -30.52
N GLY A 229 24.57 -0.77 -29.32
CA GLY A 229 24.58 0.68 -29.15
C GLY A 229 23.21 1.34 -29.41
N HIS A 230 22.12 0.58 -29.33
CA HIS A 230 20.76 1.10 -29.55
C HIS A 230 20.12 1.70 -28.28
N ALA A 231 20.75 1.52 -27.11
CA ALA A 231 20.28 2.07 -25.84
C ALA A 231 21.44 2.38 -24.88
N ASP A 232 21.31 3.47 -24.12
CA ASP A 232 22.35 3.95 -23.19
C ASP A 232 22.48 3.10 -21.93
N ASN A 233 21.40 2.43 -21.50
CA ASN A 233 21.40 1.60 -20.32
C ASN A 233 20.41 0.43 -20.42
N LEU A 234 20.58 -0.55 -19.54
CA LEU A 234 19.78 -1.77 -19.53
C LEU A 234 18.30 -1.53 -19.20
N ALA A 235 17.96 -0.49 -18.44
CA ALA A 235 16.57 -0.20 -18.10
C ALA A 235 15.79 0.31 -19.32
N MET A 236 16.37 1.24 -20.08
CA MET A 236 15.82 1.70 -21.36
C MET A 236 15.73 0.53 -22.35
N ALA A 237 16.81 -0.22 -22.50
CA ALA A 237 16.86 -1.37 -23.42
C ALA A 237 15.83 -2.45 -23.10
N ARG A 238 15.47 -2.67 -21.82
CA ARG A 238 14.40 -3.61 -21.44
C ARG A 238 13.02 -3.13 -21.87
N SER A 239 12.78 -1.82 -21.82
CA SER A 239 11.53 -1.24 -22.32
C SER A 239 11.39 -1.50 -23.82
N ASP A 240 12.44 -1.18 -24.58
CA ASP A 240 12.45 -1.33 -26.03
C ASP A 240 12.39 -2.80 -26.44
N ALA A 241 13.20 -3.66 -25.82
CA ALA A 241 13.19 -5.10 -26.04
C ALA A 241 11.82 -5.73 -25.77
N MET A 242 11.12 -5.29 -24.72
CA MET A 242 9.78 -5.79 -24.44
C MET A 242 8.79 -5.40 -25.55
N MET A 243 8.86 -4.18 -26.06
CA MET A 243 7.99 -3.74 -27.16
C MET A 243 8.32 -4.42 -28.48
N GLU A 244 9.61 -4.59 -28.81
CA GLU A 244 10.04 -5.37 -29.99
C GLU A 244 9.46 -6.79 -29.94
N LEU A 245 9.66 -7.51 -28.83
CA LEU A 245 9.19 -8.89 -28.69
C LEU A 245 7.66 -9.00 -28.80
N ILE A 246 6.91 -8.04 -28.25
CA ILE A 246 5.45 -8.02 -28.36
C ILE A 246 5.02 -7.77 -29.80
N LEU A 247 5.59 -6.75 -30.45
CA LEU A 247 5.18 -6.32 -31.80
C LEU A 247 5.64 -7.30 -32.89
N GLU A 248 6.76 -7.98 -32.72
CA GLU A 248 7.23 -9.04 -33.63
C GLU A 248 6.27 -10.24 -33.69
N HIS A 249 5.51 -10.48 -32.62
CA HIS A 249 4.60 -11.62 -32.48
C HIS A 249 3.12 -11.22 -32.60
N CYS A 250 2.81 -10.02 -33.10
CA CYS A 250 1.44 -9.51 -33.20
C CYS A 250 1.10 -9.04 -34.63
N ASP A 251 0.09 -9.67 -35.25
CA ASP A 251 -0.58 -9.12 -36.43
C ASP A 251 -1.66 -8.10 -35.99
N VAL A 252 -1.33 -6.81 -35.98
CA VAL A 252 -2.27 -5.75 -35.58
C VAL A 252 -2.92 -5.11 -36.81
N SER A 253 -4.23 -5.30 -36.97
CA SER A 253 -5.03 -4.55 -37.95
C SER A 253 -5.65 -3.32 -37.27
N VAL A 254 -5.24 -2.12 -37.68
CA VAL A 254 -5.82 -0.86 -37.21
C VAL A 254 -6.81 -0.36 -38.24
N VAL A 255 -8.11 -0.48 -37.95
CA VAL A 255 -9.17 0.12 -38.77
C VAL A 255 -9.39 1.55 -38.30
N VAL A 256 -8.89 2.52 -39.05
CA VAL A 256 -9.12 3.95 -38.78
C VAL A 256 -10.45 4.36 -39.42
N HIS A 257 -11.48 4.57 -38.60
CA HIS A 257 -12.72 5.20 -39.05
C HIS A 257 -12.52 6.72 -39.07
N ALA A 258 -12.10 7.25 -40.21
CA ALA A 258 -12.02 8.70 -40.42
C ALA A 258 -13.43 9.26 -40.69
N THR A 259 -14.04 9.92 -39.71
CA THR A 259 -15.24 10.73 -39.92
C THR A 259 -14.85 12.07 -40.56
N ARG A 260 -15.07 12.19 -41.87
CA ARG A 260 -14.99 13.48 -42.58
C ARG A 260 -16.29 14.24 -42.36
N ALA A 261 -16.20 15.54 -42.04
CA ALA A 261 -17.37 16.42 -42.06
C ALA A 261 -17.99 16.43 -43.47
N ALA A 262 -19.31 16.27 -43.56
CA ALA A 262 -20.02 16.31 -44.83
C ALA A 262 -19.73 17.65 -45.54
N ASP A 263 -19.22 17.57 -46.78
CA ASP A 263 -19.02 18.75 -47.62
C ASP A 263 -20.38 19.36 -47.92
N PRO A 264 -20.66 20.63 -47.57
CA PRO A 264 -21.96 21.25 -47.83
C PRO A 264 -22.24 21.52 -49.32
N ASN A 265 -21.31 21.18 -50.22
CA ASN A 265 -21.43 21.41 -51.68
C ASN A 265 -21.37 20.12 -52.52
N GLY A 266 -21.67 18.96 -51.96
CA GLY A 266 -21.84 17.73 -52.73
C GLY A 266 -23.19 17.71 -53.46
N GLU A 267 -23.22 18.19 -54.70
CA GLU A 267 -24.36 18.01 -55.61
C GLU A 267 -24.69 16.51 -55.73
N ALA A 268 -25.94 16.16 -55.41
CA ALA A 268 -26.50 14.85 -55.64
C ALA A 268 -26.58 14.60 -57.14
N HIS A 269 -25.70 13.75 -57.65
CA HIS A 269 -25.91 13.16 -58.97
C HIS A 269 -26.83 11.95 -58.81
N ASP A 270 -28.13 12.21 -58.92
CA ASP A 270 -29.12 11.18 -59.20
C ASP A 270 -28.75 10.51 -60.54
N SER A 271 -28.71 9.19 -60.54
CA SER A 271 -28.80 8.37 -61.76
C SER A 271 -29.63 7.15 -61.44
N HIS A 272 -30.95 7.35 -61.51
CA HIS A 272 -31.91 6.28 -61.73
C HIS A 272 -31.79 5.77 -63.17
N GLY A 273 -31.59 4.46 -63.30
CA GLY A 273 -31.67 3.75 -64.56
C GLY A 273 -31.66 2.24 -64.32
N ASP A 274 -32.83 1.68 -64.04
CA ASP A 274 -33.14 0.24 -64.11
C ASP A 274 -34.38 0.13 -65.05
N PRO A 275 -34.57 -0.92 -65.88
CA PRO A 275 -34.79 -2.29 -65.38
C PRO A 275 -34.18 -3.47 -66.20
N ASP A 276 -33.97 -4.57 -65.46
CA ASP A 276 -33.93 -6.04 -65.71
C ASP A 276 -34.90 -6.59 -66.83
N PRO A 277 -34.98 -7.91 -67.24
CA PRO A 277 -34.32 -9.13 -66.73
C PRO A 277 -33.90 -10.22 -67.76
N THR A 278 -33.14 -11.24 -67.35
CA THR A 278 -33.42 -12.69 -67.58
C THR A 278 -32.24 -13.59 -67.17
N GLY A 279 -32.52 -14.64 -66.36
CA GLY A 279 -31.58 -15.73 -66.10
C GLY A 279 -31.84 -16.53 -64.82
N ASP A 280 -32.98 -17.22 -64.77
CA ASP A 280 -33.35 -18.25 -63.77
C ASP A 280 -32.42 -19.49 -63.83
N GLY A 281 -32.22 -20.19 -62.71
CA GLY A 281 -31.49 -21.47 -62.67
C GLY A 281 -30.89 -21.97 -61.35
N THR A 282 -31.69 -22.00 -60.28
CA THR A 282 -31.68 -22.90 -59.10
C THR A 282 -30.65 -24.04 -58.89
N GLY A 283 -30.25 -24.20 -57.61
CA GLY A 283 -29.93 -25.48 -56.91
C GLY A 283 -28.43 -25.80 -56.78
N GLY A 284 -27.78 -25.89 -55.62
CA GLY A 284 -28.23 -26.35 -54.31
C GLY A 284 -27.90 -27.83 -54.13
N ASP A 285 -26.70 -28.17 -53.61
CA ASP A 285 -26.54 -29.43 -52.89
C ASP A 285 -25.33 -29.42 -51.93
N SER A 286 -25.57 -29.96 -50.74
CA SER A 286 -24.63 -30.06 -49.61
C SER A 286 -24.46 -31.53 -49.26
N ASN A 287 -23.24 -32.07 -49.12
CA ASN A 287 -22.81 -32.80 -47.92
C ASN A 287 -21.34 -33.33 -47.95
N PRO A 288 -20.79 -33.73 -46.78
CA PRO A 288 -19.36 -33.85 -46.49
C PRO A 288 -18.83 -35.29 -46.42
N ALA A 289 -17.50 -35.42 -46.43
CA ALA A 289 -16.68 -36.49 -45.86
C ALA A 289 -15.24 -35.92 -45.81
N GLY A 290 -14.50 -35.90 -44.71
CA GLY A 290 -14.04 -37.01 -43.87
C GLY A 290 -12.50 -37.06 -44.00
N GLY A 291 -11.75 -37.15 -42.90
CA GLY A 291 -10.30 -37.36 -42.97
C GLY A 291 -9.51 -36.95 -41.72
N ASP A 292 -9.28 -37.94 -40.87
CA ASP A 292 -8.45 -37.93 -39.67
C ASP A 292 -6.93 -37.79 -39.91
N GLY A 293 -6.21 -37.44 -38.82
CA GLY A 293 -4.82 -37.81 -38.54
C GLY A 293 -3.86 -36.61 -38.51
N ASP A 294 -2.80 -36.57 -37.72
CA ASP A 294 -2.26 -37.40 -36.64
C ASP A 294 -1.10 -36.60 -36.00
N SER A 295 -0.90 -36.86 -34.71
CA SER A 295 0.15 -36.53 -33.74
C SER A 295 1.56 -36.17 -34.23
N GLY A 296 2.25 -35.32 -33.44
CA GLY A 296 3.70 -35.14 -33.49
C GLY A 296 4.31 -34.33 -32.34
N ILE A 297 4.61 -35.00 -31.22
CA ILE A 297 5.50 -34.52 -30.12
C ILE A 297 6.97 -34.82 -30.49
N PRO A 298 7.94 -33.95 -30.13
CA PRO A 298 9.07 -34.39 -29.28
C PRO A 298 9.45 -33.31 -28.22
N ALA A 299 9.49 -33.62 -26.92
CA ALA A 299 10.58 -34.22 -26.14
C ALA A 299 11.85 -33.35 -25.97
N ALA A 300 12.06 -32.86 -24.73
CA ALA A 300 13.32 -32.34 -24.17
C ALA A 300 14.35 -33.48 -23.94
N PRO A 301 15.66 -33.21 -23.73
CA PRO A 301 16.23 -32.77 -22.42
C PRO A 301 17.45 -31.80 -22.62
N THR A 302 18.15 -31.17 -21.66
CA THR A 302 18.76 -31.54 -20.37
C THR A 302 19.24 -30.28 -19.61
N ASN A 303 19.31 -30.36 -18.27
CA ASN A 303 19.96 -29.41 -17.34
C ASN A 303 21.51 -29.35 -17.53
N PRO A 304 22.19 -28.28 -17.07
CA PRO A 304 22.85 -28.39 -15.77
C PRO A 304 22.81 -27.14 -14.87
N THR A 305 23.00 -27.48 -13.60
CA THR A 305 23.27 -26.72 -12.36
C THR A 305 24.31 -25.61 -12.49
N ASP A 306 24.06 -24.47 -11.83
CA ASP A 306 25.01 -23.91 -10.86
C ASP A 306 24.36 -22.83 -9.96
N ALA A 307 24.85 -22.79 -8.72
CA ALA A 307 24.45 -21.91 -7.63
C ALA A 307 25.03 -20.49 -7.80
N ASP A 308 24.31 -19.45 -7.38
CA ASP A 308 24.79 -18.50 -6.35
C ASP A 308 23.79 -17.37 -6.03
N GLU A 309 23.86 -17.01 -4.74
CA GLU A 309 23.29 -15.97 -3.86
C GLU A 309 22.36 -14.81 -4.33
N PRO A 310 21.50 -14.31 -3.40
CA PRO A 310 20.61 -13.17 -3.62
C PRO A 310 21.28 -11.83 -3.28
N VAL A 311 21.45 -10.95 -4.28
CA VAL A 311 21.88 -9.56 -4.05
C VAL A 311 20.66 -8.66 -3.81
N SER A 312 20.55 -8.16 -2.58
CA SER A 312 19.69 -7.03 -2.22
C SER A 312 20.18 -5.77 -2.93
N SER A 313 19.39 -5.23 -3.87
CA SER A 313 19.64 -3.92 -4.47
C SER A 313 18.93 -2.84 -3.65
N SER A 314 19.73 -2.23 -2.77
CA SER A 314 19.50 -0.94 -2.11
C SER A 314 19.19 0.17 -3.12
N ARG A 315 18.20 0.99 -2.79
CA ARG A 315 17.93 2.29 -3.44
C ARG A 315 18.74 3.35 -2.69
N ASP A 316 19.59 4.07 -3.41
CA ASP A 316 20.04 5.43 -3.09
C ASP A 316 20.07 6.19 -4.44
N ALA A 317 19.32 7.28 -4.60
CA ALA A 317 19.53 8.62 -4.06
C ALA A 317 20.71 9.35 -4.76
N THR A 318 20.34 10.11 -5.79
CA THR A 318 21.12 11.20 -6.40
C THR A 318 20.34 12.47 -6.05
N SER A 319 20.87 13.64 -5.65
CA SER A 319 22.23 14.18 -5.73
C SER A 319 22.27 15.48 -4.90
N THR A 320 23.41 15.83 -4.32
CA THR A 320 23.84 17.23 -4.13
C THR A 320 25.37 17.35 -4.21
N PRO A 321 25.91 18.51 -4.63
CA PRO A 321 27.23 18.59 -5.23
C PRO A 321 28.37 18.93 -4.25
N GLN A 322 29.56 18.58 -4.76
CA GLN A 322 30.92 18.77 -4.26
C GLN A 322 31.21 20.11 -3.58
N THR A 323 31.91 20.05 -2.43
CA THR A 323 32.96 21.00 -2.08
C THR A 323 34.19 20.26 -1.57
N SER A 324 35.33 20.59 -2.18
CA SER A 324 36.64 19.99 -1.95
C SER A 324 37.30 20.58 -0.69
N GLY A 325 37.95 19.74 0.10
CA GLY A 325 38.79 20.16 1.23
C GLY A 325 39.57 19.00 1.84
N SER A 326 40.70 18.64 1.24
CA SER A 326 41.59 17.56 1.68
C SER A 326 42.52 18.01 2.82
N ALA A 327 42.58 17.23 3.91
CA ALA A 327 43.73 17.08 4.82
C ALA A 327 43.57 15.74 5.59
N GLN A 328 44.18 14.65 5.10
CA GLN A 328 45.42 14.03 5.61
C GLN A 328 45.37 13.46 7.05
N ASN A 329 45.24 12.13 7.10
CA ASN A 329 45.87 11.12 7.98
C ASN A 329 46.40 11.53 9.36
N ALA A 330 45.94 10.84 10.42
CA ALA A 330 46.78 9.94 11.24
C ALA A 330 45.97 9.33 12.41
N ASP A 331 45.81 8.01 12.38
CA ASP A 331 45.90 7.13 13.56
C ASP A 331 47.40 6.79 13.78
N PRO A 332 47.87 6.14 14.88
CA PRO A 332 47.15 5.60 16.04
C PRO A 332 47.84 5.89 17.41
N ALA A 333 47.21 5.48 18.52
CA ALA A 333 47.79 4.59 19.56
C ALA A 333 47.24 4.85 20.97
N THR A 334 46.67 3.80 21.55
CA THR A 334 46.54 3.52 22.99
C THR A 334 47.93 3.27 23.60
N PRO A 335 48.15 3.47 24.92
CA PRO A 335 47.92 2.35 25.85
C PRO A 335 47.47 2.71 27.29
N SER A 336 46.72 1.76 27.88
CA SER A 336 46.86 1.16 29.22
C SER A 336 47.19 2.03 30.46
N SER A 337 46.33 1.95 31.50
CA SER A 337 46.76 1.52 32.84
C SER A 337 45.58 1.21 33.77
N ALA A 338 45.74 0.12 34.53
CA ALA A 338 44.86 -0.41 35.56
C ALA A 338 45.04 0.27 36.94
N ALA A 339 44.00 0.18 37.78
CA ALA A 339 44.03 0.04 39.25
C ALA A 339 42.58 -0.19 39.74
N SER A 340 42.17 -1.40 40.15
CA SER A 340 42.25 -1.95 41.52
C SER A 340 41.64 -1.07 42.62
N GLY A 341 40.59 -1.60 43.27
CA GLY A 341 40.04 -1.04 44.52
C GLY A 341 38.69 -1.64 44.92
N ALA A 342 38.72 -2.80 45.56
CA ALA A 342 37.57 -3.43 46.20
C ALA A 342 37.27 -2.80 47.58
N SER A 343 35.99 -2.68 47.96
CA SER A 343 35.56 -2.81 49.36
C SER A 343 34.06 -3.12 49.48
N SER A 344 33.78 -4.25 50.11
CA SER A 344 32.51 -4.75 50.64
C SER A 344 32.17 -4.15 52.02
N PHE A 345 30.89 -3.91 52.32
CA PHE A 345 30.14 -4.29 53.56
C PHE A 345 28.73 -3.64 53.50
N ALA A 346 27.62 -4.41 53.48
CA ALA A 346 26.74 -4.75 54.62
C ALA A 346 26.45 -3.56 55.57
N GLY A 347 25.24 -3.22 56.00
CA GLY A 347 23.91 -3.84 56.00
C GLY A 347 23.05 -3.10 57.05
N SER A 348 21.75 -3.43 57.12
CA SER A 348 20.75 -2.98 58.13
C SER A 348 20.22 -1.54 57.95
N GLY A 349 18.94 -1.23 58.08
CA GLY A 349 17.80 -2.00 58.56
C GLY A 349 16.84 -1.07 59.32
N SER A 350 15.54 -1.33 59.15
CA SER A 350 14.38 -0.85 59.95
C SER A 350 13.90 0.59 59.73
N SER A 351 12.64 0.98 59.95
CA SER A 351 11.31 0.37 60.08
C SER A 351 10.41 1.48 60.63
N SER A 352 9.19 1.65 60.13
CA SER A 352 7.93 1.98 60.87
C SER A 352 6.92 2.62 59.90
N ARG A 353 5.80 1.94 59.57
CA ARG A 353 4.46 1.98 60.23
C ARG A 353 3.82 3.39 60.12
N SER A 354 2.58 3.60 59.69
CA SER A 354 1.26 2.98 59.94
C SER A 354 0.23 3.76 59.07
N GLY A 355 -0.98 3.35 58.72
CA GLY A 355 -1.88 2.24 59.06
C GLY A 355 -3.35 2.66 58.81
N SER A 356 -4.23 1.68 58.56
CA SER A 356 -5.72 1.69 58.75
C SER A 356 -6.57 2.61 57.83
N ALA A 357 -7.79 2.31 57.38
CA ALA A 357 -8.81 1.32 57.76
C ALA A 357 -9.86 1.16 56.62
N SER A 358 -10.48 -0.03 56.52
CA SER A 358 -11.86 -0.24 56.02
C SER A 358 -12.86 0.05 57.16
N PRO A 359 -14.13 0.42 56.88
CA PRO A 359 -15.25 -0.50 56.60
C PRO A 359 -16.23 0.09 55.54
N GLY A 360 -17.32 -0.49 55.03
CA GLY A 360 -18.12 -1.69 55.30
C GLY A 360 -19.38 -1.64 54.40
N SER A 361 -19.97 -2.82 54.18
CA SER A 361 -21.37 -3.16 53.82
C SER A 361 -22.41 -2.06 53.50
N GLY A 362 -23.14 -2.24 52.39
CA GLY A 362 -24.42 -1.56 52.12
C GLY A 362 -25.26 -2.21 51.00
N SER A 363 -26.40 -2.77 51.41
CA SER A 363 -27.52 -3.42 50.71
C SER A 363 -27.98 -2.97 49.31
N LEU A 364 -28.53 -3.96 48.59
CA LEU A 364 -29.56 -3.92 47.52
C LEU A 364 -30.77 -3.02 47.85
N PRO A 365 -31.47 -2.48 46.83
CA PRO A 365 -32.57 -3.16 46.12
C PRO A 365 -32.44 -3.01 44.58
N GLY A 366 -32.96 -3.87 43.70
CA GLY A 366 -34.30 -4.44 43.65
C GLY A 366 -35.15 -3.69 42.63
N GLN A 367 -35.05 -4.03 41.34
CA GLN A 367 -36.13 -3.80 40.37
C GLN A 367 -35.99 -4.74 39.17
N ARG A 368 -36.70 -5.87 39.24
CA ARG A 368 -37.17 -6.65 38.09
C ARG A 368 -38.57 -6.12 37.76
N GLY A 369 -38.78 -5.68 36.53
CA GLY A 369 -40.10 -5.62 35.92
C GLY A 369 -40.19 -6.71 34.86
N GLY A 370 -41.14 -7.65 35.03
CA GLY A 370 -41.88 -8.22 33.90
C GLY A 370 -42.76 -7.12 33.28
N GLU A 371 -43.30 -7.23 32.08
CA GLU A 371 -44.31 -8.16 31.57
C GLU A 371 -44.51 -7.72 30.10
N ASP A 372 -44.45 -8.63 29.12
CA ASP A 372 -45.60 -9.21 28.40
C ASP A 372 -46.30 -8.31 27.36
N LEU A 373 -46.64 -8.93 26.21
CA LEU A 373 -47.46 -8.48 25.05
C LEU A 373 -46.78 -7.45 24.10
N VAL A 374 -46.70 -7.61 22.77
CA VAL A 374 -47.47 -8.33 21.73
C VAL A 374 -46.51 -8.81 20.64
#